data_AF-A0A6L5EGX8-F1
#
_entry.id   AF-A0A6L5EGX8-F1
#
_cell.length_a   1.000
_cell.length_b   1.000
_cell.length_c   1.000
_cell.angle_alpha   90.00
_cell.angle_beta   90.00
_cell.angle_gamma   90.00
#
_symmetry.space_group_name_H-M   'P 1'
#
loop_
_entity.id
_entity.type
_entity.pdbx_description
1 polymer ?
#
loop_
_entity_poly.entity_id
_entity_poly.type
_entity_poly.pdbx_seq_one_letter_code
_entity_poly.pdbx_strand_id
1 'polypeptide(L)'
;VFPLLTKILDANDWLSVQVHPDDAYGLEHEGELGKTECWYIIAADEGSEIIYGHNAKSKEELRQQIEDKNWDALLTKVPVKAGDFFYVPSGTMHAIGAGILILETQQSSDTTYRVYDFDRKDDKGNLRELHLEKSIDVLNIGEPANSRPVTIKADDLRSTLLVSNDFFAVYKWEITGKVNFEKTADYSLLSVLAGQ
;
A
#
# COMPACT_ATOMS: atom_id res chain seq x y z
N VAL A 1 3.24 20.67 7.33
CA VAL A 1 2.30 19.78 6.60
C VAL A 1 1.80 18.74 7.59
N PHE A 2 0.53 18.35 7.54
CA PHE A 2 0.03 17.27 8.38
C PHE A 2 0.67 15.94 7.91
N PRO A 3 1.19 15.08 8.80
CA PRO A 3 2.17 14.05 8.42
C PRO A 3 1.58 12.84 7.68
N LEU A 4 0.27 12.58 7.81
CA LEU A 4 -0.37 11.37 7.29
C LEU A 4 -1.54 11.70 6.36
N LEU A 5 -1.87 10.75 5.51
CA LEU A 5 -3.09 10.78 4.71
C LEU A 5 -3.77 9.41 4.83
N THR A 6 -5.08 9.42 5.06
CA THR A 6 -5.92 8.22 5.14
C THR A 6 -6.99 8.29 4.06
N LYS A 7 -7.15 7.20 3.30
CA LYS A 7 -8.11 7.10 2.19
C LYS A 7 -8.90 5.81 2.29
N ILE A 8 -10.14 5.84 1.83
CA ILE A 8 -10.86 4.63 1.45
C ILE A 8 -10.84 4.56 -0.08
N LEU A 9 -10.30 3.48 -0.62
CA LEU A 9 -10.14 3.28 -2.06
C LEU A 9 -10.96 2.09 -2.51
N ASP A 10 -11.82 2.31 -3.51
CA ASP A 10 -12.67 1.31 -4.15
C ASP A 10 -12.12 0.99 -5.56
N ALA A 11 -11.40 -0.12 -5.67
CA ALA A 11 -10.76 -0.54 -6.91
C ALA A 11 -11.76 -1.35 -7.77
N ASN A 12 -12.49 -0.65 -8.64
CA ASN A 12 -13.41 -1.27 -9.61
C ASN A 12 -12.68 -2.02 -10.74
N ASP A 13 -11.41 -1.68 -10.98
CA ASP A 13 -10.50 -2.35 -11.91
C ASP A 13 -9.08 -2.26 -11.32
N TRP A 14 -8.11 -2.96 -11.91
CA TRP A 14 -6.71 -2.91 -11.49
C TRP A 14 -6.19 -1.47 -11.39
N LEU A 15 -5.66 -1.08 -10.25
CA LEU A 15 -4.83 0.13 -10.17
C LEU A 15 -3.47 -0.15 -10.80
N SER A 16 -2.78 0.90 -11.26
CA SER A 16 -1.49 0.72 -11.92
C SER A 16 -0.47 0.05 -11.01
N VAL A 17 0.41 -0.78 -11.59
CA VAL A 17 1.60 -1.27 -10.90
C VAL A 17 2.54 -0.11 -10.67
N GLN A 18 2.92 0.08 -9.41
CA GLN A 18 3.64 1.26 -8.98
C GLN A 18 4.65 0.96 -7.87
N VAL A 19 5.49 1.95 -7.61
CA VAL A 19 6.43 1.99 -6.49
C VAL A 19 6.53 3.42 -5.97
N HIS A 20 6.84 3.55 -4.69
CA HIS A 20 7.00 4.83 -4.00
C HIS A 20 8.45 5.01 -3.52
N PRO A 21 9.03 6.22 -3.62
CA PRO A 21 10.36 6.50 -3.08
C PRO A 21 10.35 6.59 -1.54
N ASP A 22 11.54 6.50 -0.96
CA ASP A 22 11.79 6.91 0.42
C ASP A 22 11.92 8.44 0.53
N ASP A 23 12.08 8.95 1.75
CA ASP A 23 12.20 10.39 2.00
C ASP A 23 13.43 11.02 1.33
N ALA A 24 14.55 10.29 1.27
CA ALA A 24 15.78 10.81 0.68
C ALA A 24 15.60 11.02 -0.82
N TYR A 25 15.11 10.01 -1.54
CA TYR A 25 14.89 10.09 -2.99
C TYR A 25 13.75 11.06 -3.32
N GLY A 26 12.66 11.03 -2.55
CA GLY A 26 11.52 11.94 -2.74
C GLY A 26 11.92 13.41 -2.61
N LEU A 27 12.71 13.76 -1.59
CA LEU A 27 13.14 15.14 -1.38
C LEU A 27 14.12 15.62 -2.45
N GLU A 28 15.00 14.73 -2.92
CA GLU A 28 15.98 15.06 -3.96
C GLU A 28 15.34 15.23 -5.35
N HIS A 29 14.35 14.39 -5.70
CA HIS A 29 13.83 14.30 -7.07
C HIS A 29 12.48 14.99 -7.27
N GLU A 30 11.64 15.07 -6.24
CA GLU A 30 10.28 15.63 -6.31
C GLU A 30 10.06 16.83 -5.38
N GLY A 31 10.95 17.04 -4.41
CA GLY A 31 10.77 18.04 -3.37
C GLY A 31 9.69 17.67 -2.34
N GLU A 32 9.30 16.40 -2.28
CA GLU A 32 8.30 15.86 -1.36
C GLU A 32 8.91 14.78 -0.45
N LEU A 33 8.22 14.44 0.65
CA LEU A 33 8.59 13.25 1.42
C LEU A 33 8.34 11.98 0.60
N GLY A 34 8.95 10.89 1.04
CA GLY A 34 8.68 9.57 0.53
C GLY A 34 7.27 9.12 0.89
N LYS A 35 6.95 7.90 0.45
CA LYS A 35 5.61 7.36 0.64
C LYS A 35 5.68 5.88 1.04
N THR A 36 5.81 5.68 2.34
CA THR A 36 5.46 4.41 3.00
C THR A 36 3.96 4.41 3.31
N GLU A 37 3.32 3.27 3.08
CA GLU A 37 1.88 3.10 3.31
C GLU A 37 1.53 1.73 3.90
N CYS A 38 0.25 1.53 4.15
CA CYS A 38 -0.32 0.24 4.48
C CYS A 38 -1.78 0.17 4.08
N TRP A 39 -2.27 -1.06 3.89
CA TRP A 39 -3.63 -1.35 3.48
C TRP A 39 -4.29 -2.30 4.46
N TYR A 40 -5.50 -1.95 4.87
CA TYR A 40 -6.44 -2.88 5.47
C TYR A 40 -7.54 -3.20 4.46
N ILE A 41 -7.69 -4.47 4.10
CA ILE A 41 -8.71 -4.91 3.15
C ILE A 41 -10.07 -4.88 3.87
N ILE A 42 -10.90 -3.88 3.55
CA ILE A 42 -12.26 -3.75 4.12
C ILE A 42 -13.15 -4.83 3.52
N ALA A 43 -13.13 -4.95 2.19
CA ALA A 43 -13.87 -5.96 1.44
C ALA A 43 -13.07 -6.39 0.21
N ALA A 44 -13.29 -7.62 -0.24
CA ALA A 44 -12.70 -8.19 -1.44
C ALA A 44 -13.67 -9.21 -2.05
N ASP A 45 -13.86 -9.15 -3.36
CA ASP A 45 -14.63 -10.14 -4.10
C ASP A 45 -13.92 -11.51 -4.12
N GLU A 46 -14.66 -12.58 -4.42
CA GLU A 46 -14.07 -13.92 -4.53
C GLU A 46 -13.04 -13.97 -5.65
N GLY A 47 -11.80 -14.37 -5.31
CA GLY A 47 -10.70 -14.44 -6.26
C GLY A 47 -9.93 -13.12 -6.45
N SER A 48 -10.29 -12.05 -5.74
CA SER A 48 -9.51 -10.82 -5.74
C SER A 48 -8.07 -11.04 -5.26
N GLU A 49 -7.15 -10.35 -5.92
CA GLU A 49 -5.71 -10.43 -5.66
C GLU A 49 -5.07 -9.05 -5.75
N ILE A 50 -3.92 -8.88 -5.10
CA ILE A 50 -3.06 -7.71 -5.24
C ILE A 50 -1.75 -8.12 -5.91
N ILE A 51 -1.05 -7.16 -6.49
CA ILE A 51 0.38 -7.31 -6.78
C ILE A 51 1.15 -6.80 -5.56
N TYR A 52 2.06 -7.61 -5.04
CA TYR A 52 2.85 -7.28 -3.86
C TYR A 52 4.23 -7.95 -3.95
N GLY A 53 5.19 -7.19 -4.46
CA GLY A 53 6.56 -7.63 -4.76
C GLY A 53 6.76 -8.07 -6.21
N HIS A 54 7.99 -8.52 -6.48
CA HIS A 54 8.41 -9.04 -7.77
C HIS A 54 9.43 -10.18 -7.62
N ASN A 55 9.68 -10.94 -8.69
CA ASN A 55 10.53 -12.12 -8.65
C ASN A 55 12.00 -11.86 -9.04
N ALA A 56 12.33 -10.72 -9.65
CA ALA A 56 13.68 -10.38 -10.08
C ALA A 56 14.71 -10.43 -8.94
N LYS A 57 15.90 -10.96 -9.23
CA LYS A 57 16.99 -11.21 -8.26
C LYS A 57 18.09 -10.16 -8.30
N SER A 58 18.09 -9.26 -9.27
CA SER A 58 18.97 -8.10 -9.35
C SER A 58 18.29 -6.93 -10.04
N LYS A 59 18.89 -5.73 -9.96
CA LYS A 59 18.40 -4.54 -10.66
C LYS A 59 18.48 -4.70 -12.18
N GLU A 60 19.50 -5.40 -12.68
CA GLU A 60 19.67 -5.72 -14.09
C GLU A 60 18.56 -6.65 -14.59
N GLU A 61 18.25 -7.70 -13.82
CA GLU A 61 17.14 -8.60 -14.16
C GLU A 61 15.79 -7.87 -14.11
N LEU A 62 15.57 -7.04 -13.07
CA LEU A 62 14.37 -6.22 -12.94
C LEU A 62 14.17 -5.32 -14.17
N ARG A 63 15.23 -4.61 -14.57
CA ARG A 63 15.22 -3.76 -15.77
C ARG A 63 14.90 -4.57 -17.02
N GLN A 64 15.58 -5.68 -17.23
CA GLN A 64 15.37 -6.53 -18.40
C GLN A 64 13.92 -7.03 -18.48
N GLN A 65 13.35 -7.52 -17.37
CA GLN A 65 11.97 -8.01 -17.36
C GLN A 65 10.93 -6.90 -17.59
N ILE A 66 11.19 -5.68 -17.10
CA ILE A 66 10.35 -4.51 -17.37
C ILE A 66 10.40 -4.13 -18.85
N GLU A 67 11.60 -4.08 -19.45
CA GLU A 67 11.82 -3.74 -20.85
C GLU A 67 11.19 -4.78 -21.80
N ASP A 68 11.33 -6.06 -21.47
CA ASP A 68 10.74 -7.18 -22.20
C ASP A 68 9.23 -7.35 -21.95
N LYS A 69 8.65 -6.55 -21.04
CA LYS A 69 7.24 -6.63 -20.60
C LYS A 69 6.85 -8.03 -20.10
N ASN A 70 7.76 -8.73 -19.42
CA ASN A 70 7.52 -10.08 -18.91
C ASN A 70 6.76 -10.06 -17.57
N TRP A 71 5.60 -9.40 -17.55
CA TRP A 71 4.87 -9.09 -16.32
C TRP A 71 4.41 -10.31 -15.54
N ASP A 72 3.98 -11.37 -16.23
CA ASP A 72 3.51 -12.60 -15.58
C ASP A 72 4.61 -13.33 -14.81
N ALA A 73 5.86 -13.24 -15.28
CA ALA A 73 7.01 -13.79 -14.57
C ALA A 73 7.53 -12.82 -13.49
N LEU A 74 7.46 -11.52 -13.75
CA LEU A 74 8.00 -10.49 -12.88
C LEU A 74 7.15 -10.28 -11.64
N LEU A 75 5.84 -10.12 -11.79
CA LEU A 75 4.94 -9.63 -10.75
C LEU A 75 4.51 -10.75 -9.79
N THR A 76 4.55 -10.48 -8.49
CA THR A 76 4.07 -11.42 -7.48
C THR A 76 2.63 -11.10 -7.13
N LYS A 77 1.71 -12.01 -7.49
CA LYS A 77 0.28 -11.91 -7.16
C LYS A 77 -0.04 -12.60 -5.84
N VAL A 78 -0.84 -11.95 -5.01
CA VAL A 78 -1.25 -12.44 -3.69
C VAL A 78 -2.78 -12.38 -3.58
N PRO A 79 -3.47 -13.51 -3.39
CA PRO A 79 -4.91 -13.50 -3.16
C PRO A 79 -5.22 -12.84 -1.81
N VAL A 80 -6.32 -12.10 -1.74
CA VAL A 80 -6.72 -11.36 -0.54
C VAL A 80 -8.17 -11.61 -0.16
N LYS A 81 -8.49 -11.36 1.10
CA LYS A 81 -9.87 -11.35 1.62
C LYS A 81 -10.08 -10.22 2.61
N ALA A 82 -11.35 -9.94 2.90
CA ALA A 82 -11.73 -8.98 3.95
C ALA A 82 -11.02 -9.31 5.28
N GLY A 83 -10.43 -8.27 5.88
CA GLY A 83 -9.69 -8.35 7.14
C GLY A 83 -8.18 -8.58 7.00
N ASP A 84 -7.67 -8.88 5.81
CA ASP A 84 -6.23 -8.95 5.59
C ASP A 84 -5.57 -7.58 5.72
N PHE A 85 -4.28 -7.58 6.06
CA PHE A 85 -3.48 -6.36 6.24
C PHE A 85 -2.13 -6.50 5.55
N PHE A 86 -1.71 -5.42 4.88
CA PHE A 86 -0.44 -5.33 4.17
C PHE A 86 0.28 -4.05 4.54
N TYR A 87 1.48 -4.17 5.09
CA TYR A 87 2.41 -3.06 5.18
C TYR A 87 3.13 -2.88 3.84
N VAL A 88 3.23 -1.66 3.32
CA VAL A 88 3.85 -1.37 2.02
C VAL A 88 4.97 -0.35 2.25
N PRO A 89 6.18 -0.79 2.62
CA PRO A 89 7.32 0.11 2.74
C PRO A 89 7.67 0.72 1.38
N SER A 90 8.24 1.92 1.38
CA SER A 90 8.81 2.52 0.17
C SER A 90 9.77 1.55 -0.54
N GLY A 91 9.81 1.63 -1.86
CA GLY A 91 10.55 0.71 -2.73
C GLY A 91 9.85 -0.64 -2.99
N THR A 92 8.66 -0.88 -2.46
CA THR A 92 7.89 -2.10 -2.76
C THR A 92 7.13 -1.96 -4.08
N MET A 93 7.31 -2.89 -5.02
CA MET A 93 6.43 -2.98 -6.21
C MET A 93 5.05 -3.47 -5.79
N HIS A 94 4.00 -2.74 -6.15
CA HIS A 94 2.65 -3.10 -5.70
C HIS A 94 1.55 -2.58 -6.63
N ALA A 95 0.37 -3.20 -6.55
CA ALA A 95 -0.86 -2.74 -7.19
C ALA A 95 -2.08 -3.37 -6.50
N ILE A 96 -3.20 -2.65 -6.50
CA ILE A 96 -4.48 -3.15 -5.99
C ILE A 96 -5.30 -3.69 -7.16
N GLY A 97 -5.74 -4.94 -7.07
CA GLY A 97 -6.59 -5.56 -8.09
C GLY A 97 -8.06 -5.15 -7.98
N ALA A 98 -8.84 -5.58 -8.99
CA ALA A 98 -10.27 -5.31 -9.08
C ALA A 98 -11.09 -5.98 -7.95
N GLY A 99 -12.20 -5.35 -7.58
CA GLY A 99 -13.14 -5.85 -6.57
C GLY A 99 -12.64 -5.70 -5.13
N ILE A 100 -11.67 -4.80 -4.89
CA ILE A 100 -11.06 -4.60 -3.57
C ILE A 100 -11.41 -3.20 -3.03
N LEU A 101 -11.96 -3.16 -1.82
CA LEU A 101 -12.15 -1.95 -1.04
C LEU A 101 -11.14 -1.94 0.11
N ILE A 102 -10.30 -0.90 0.19
CA ILE A 102 -9.28 -0.78 1.24
C ILE A 102 -9.41 0.49 2.08
N LEU A 103 -8.92 0.43 3.31
CA LEU A 103 -8.46 1.59 4.07
C LEU A 103 -6.93 1.70 3.90
N GLU A 104 -6.49 2.76 3.25
CA GLU A 104 -5.06 3.09 3.09
C GLU A 104 -4.64 4.12 4.12
N THR A 105 -3.52 3.89 4.80
CA THR A 105 -2.83 4.90 5.61
C THR A 105 -1.41 5.08 5.09
N GLN A 106 -1.03 6.31 4.78
CA GLN A 106 0.25 6.64 4.16
C GLN A 106 0.88 7.89 4.79
N GLN A 107 2.19 8.07 4.58
CA GLN A 107 2.81 9.39 4.71
C GLN A 107 2.09 10.40 3.79
N SER A 108 2.04 11.68 4.19
CA SER A 108 1.44 12.74 3.37
C SER A 108 2.32 13.13 2.17
N SER A 109 2.32 12.28 1.15
CA SER A 109 3.02 12.44 -0.13
C SER A 109 2.11 11.91 -1.27
N ASP A 110 2.19 12.51 -2.45
CA ASP A 110 1.47 12.02 -3.64
C ASP A 110 2.42 11.35 -4.64
N THR A 111 3.71 11.27 -4.30
CA THR A 111 4.75 10.79 -5.20
C THR A 111 4.56 9.31 -5.55
N THR A 112 4.35 9.04 -6.84
CA THR A 112 4.04 7.71 -7.37
C THR A 112 4.79 7.48 -8.67
N TYR A 113 5.62 6.43 -8.72
CA TYR A 113 6.25 6.00 -9.97
C TYR A 113 5.55 4.78 -10.53
N ARG A 114 4.92 4.98 -11.69
CA ARG A 114 4.17 3.95 -12.39
C ARG A 114 5.09 3.05 -13.22
N VAL A 115 5.03 1.75 -12.98
CA VAL A 115 5.81 0.72 -13.69
C VAL A 115 5.01 0.16 -14.87
N TYR A 116 3.75 -0.19 -14.65
CA TYR A 116 2.88 -0.78 -15.66
C TYR A 116 1.42 -0.37 -15.45
N ASP A 117 0.70 -0.16 -16.54
CA ASP A 117 -0.68 0.32 -16.50
C ASP A 117 -1.70 -0.52 -17.28
N PHE A 118 -1.37 -1.77 -17.56
CA PHE A 118 -2.24 -2.68 -18.31
C PHE A 118 -2.56 -2.19 -19.72
N ASP A 119 -1.67 -1.38 -20.30
CA ASP A 119 -1.79 -0.75 -21.63
C ASP A 119 -3.14 -0.01 -21.83
N ARG A 120 -3.75 0.44 -20.72
CA ARG A 120 -5.03 1.14 -20.72
C ARG A 120 -4.89 2.51 -21.33
N LYS A 121 -5.97 2.94 -21.99
CA LYS A 121 -6.07 4.24 -22.63
C LYS A 121 -7.03 5.13 -21.86
N ASP A 122 -6.69 6.40 -21.75
CA ASP A 122 -7.59 7.43 -21.25
C ASP A 122 -8.75 7.68 -22.24
N ASP A 123 -9.71 8.54 -21.84
CA ASP A 123 -10.85 8.92 -22.68
C ASP A 123 -10.46 9.57 -24.02
N LYS A 124 -9.20 9.98 -24.17
CA LYS A 124 -8.64 10.58 -25.38
C LYS A 124 -7.82 9.57 -26.20
N GLY A 125 -7.71 8.32 -25.76
CA GLY A 125 -6.99 7.26 -26.45
C GLY A 125 -5.48 7.19 -26.15
N ASN A 126 -4.97 7.97 -25.20
CA ASN A 126 -3.55 8.01 -24.83
C ASN A 126 -3.23 7.01 -23.73
N LEU A 127 -2.04 6.41 -23.78
CA LEU A 127 -1.49 5.66 -22.66
C LEU A 127 -1.08 6.61 -21.55
N ARG A 128 -1.28 6.21 -20.29
CA ARG A 128 -0.78 6.99 -19.15
C ARG A 128 0.74 6.90 -19.07
N GLU A 129 1.34 7.95 -18.51
CA GLU A 129 2.78 8.03 -18.30
C GLU A 129 3.28 6.93 -17.35
N LEU A 130 4.40 6.33 -17.76
CA LEU A 130 5.20 5.39 -16.98
C LEU A 130 6.50 6.07 -16.57
N HIS A 131 7.00 5.73 -15.39
CA HIS A 131 8.17 6.35 -14.76
C HIS A 131 9.27 5.29 -14.58
N LEU A 132 9.65 4.60 -15.66
CA LEU A 132 10.43 3.36 -15.58
C LEU A 132 11.80 3.54 -14.90
N GLU A 133 12.57 4.57 -15.28
CA GLU A 133 13.89 4.82 -14.68
C GLU A 133 13.77 5.11 -13.18
N LYS A 134 12.92 6.06 -12.78
CA LYS A 134 12.68 6.37 -11.37
C LYS A 134 12.15 5.16 -10.59
N SER A 135 11.31 4.34 -11.22
CA SER A 135 10.81 3.11 -10.60
C SER A 135 11.94 2.13 -10.35
N ILE A 136 12.78 1.89 -11.36
CA ILE A 136 13.93 0.99 -11.26
C ILE A 136 14.91 1.49 -10.21
N ASP A 137 15.11 2.80 -10.06
CA ASP A 137 16.01 3.37 -9.06
C ASP A 137 15.57 3.01 -7.63
N VAL A 138 14.28 3.16 -7.33
CA VAL A 138 13.76 3.04 -5.96
C VAL A 138 13.27 1.64 -5.57
N LEU A 139 13.08 0.74 -6.53
CA LEU A 139 12.61 -0.62 -6.26
C LEU A 139 13.61 -1.43 -5.42
N ASN A 140 13.13 -2.05 -4.34
CA ASN A 140 13.94 -2.95 -3.52
C ASN A 140 13.96 -4.36 -4.12
N ILE A 141 15.14 -4.98 -4.16
CA ILE A 141 15.28 -6.39 -4.58
C ILE A 141 15.02 -7.30 -3.38
N GLY A 142 14.15 -8.30 -3.57
CA GLY A 142 13.82 -9.30 -2.56
C GLY A 142 12.33 -9.32 -2.22
N GLU A 143 11.97 -10.10 -1.20
CA GLU A 143 10.59 -10.17 -0.72
C GLU A 143 10.23 -8.89 0.05
N PRO A 144 9.03 -8.33 -0.15
CA PRO A 144 8.59 -7.17 0.62
C PRO A 144 8.52 -7.46 2.12
N ALA A 145 8.94 -6.50 2.93
CA ALA A 145 8.75 -6.58 4.38
C ALA A 145 7.27 -6.36 4.74
N ASN A 146 6.70 -7.26 5.54
CA ASN A 146 5.33 -7.13 6.03
C ASN A 146 5.29 -7.23 7.57
N SER A 147 4.24 -6.67 8.18
CA SER A 147 4.08 -6.66 9.62
C SER A 147 3.52 -7.98 10.15
N ARG A 148 3.66 -8.19 11.47
CA ARG A 148 3.03 -9.30 12.20
C ARG A 148 2.05 -8.71 13.22
N PRO A 149 0.74 -8.72 12.92
CA PRO A 149 -0.24 -8.14 13.83
C PRO A 149 -0.25 -8.81 15.20
N VAL A 150 -0.43 -8.01 16.26
CA VAL A 150 -0.52 -8.49 17.65
C VAL A 150 -1.83 -8.04 18.26
N THR A 151 -2.61 -8.99 18.76
CA THR A 151 -3.92 -8.72 19.38
C THR A 151 -3.85 -8.81 20.91
N ILE A 152 -4.46 -7.84 21.56
CA ILE A 152 -4.74 -7.79 22.99
C ILE A 152 -6.25 -7.71 23.20
N LYS A 153 -6.76 -8.34 24.26
CA LYS A 153 -8.18 -8.31 24.64
C LYS A 153 -8.30 -7.78 26.06
N ALA A 154 -9.21 -6.83 26.27
CA ALA A 154 -9.55 -6.27 27.57
C ALA A 154 -11.03 -5.86 27.58
N ASP A 155 -11.81 -6.46 28.48
CA ASP A 155 -13.25 -6.20 28.62
C ASP A 155 -14.00 -6.18 27.26
N ASP A 156 -14.61 -5.05 26.91
CA ASP A 156 -15.38 -4.82 25.69
C ASP A 156 -14.52 -4.46 24.45
N LEU A 157 -13.19 -4.49 24.59
CA LEU A 157 -12.23 -4.12 23.54
C LEU A 157 -11.37 -5.32 23.10
N ARG A 158 -11.31 -5.54 21.79
CA ARG A 158 -10.23 -6.27 21.13
C ARG A 158 -9.42 -5.28 20.29
N SER A 159 -8.15 -5.08 20.67
CA SER A 159 -7.23 -4.17 19.99
C SER A 159 -6.13 -4.95 19.30
N THR A 160 -5.97 -4.76 18.00
CA THR A 160 -4.90 -5.38 17.21
C THR A 160 -3.97 -4.31 16.66
N LEU A 161 -2.72 -4.31 17.09
CA LEU A 161 -1.67 -3.51 16.44
C LEU A 161 -1.36 -4.16 15.09
N LEU A 162 -1.70 -3.49 14.00
CA LEU A 162 -1.49 -3.97 12.64
C LEU A 162 -0.05 -3.69 12.17
N VAL A 163 0.46 -2.48 12.42
CA VAL A 163 1.83 -2.08 12.13
C VAL A 163 2.27 -0.96 13.07
N SER A 164 3.56 -0.90 13.39
CA SER A 164 4.22 0.24 14.03
C SER A 164 5.58 0.43 13.38
N ASN A 165 5.85 1.64 12.88
CA ASN A 165 7.12 2.02 12.26
C ASN A 165 7.46 3.48 12.65
N ASP A 166 8.49 4.05 12.03
CA ASP A 166 8.97 5.41 12.32
C ASP A 166 7.98 6.51 11.91
N PHE A 167 7.02 6.21 11.04
CA PHE A 167 6.06 7.17 10.50
C PHE A 167 4.69 7.12 11.18
N PHE A 168 4.20 5.91 11.47
CA PHE A 168 2.86 5.70 12.03
C PHE A 168 2.70 4.36 12.74
N ALA A 169 1.67 4.29 13.59
CA ALA A 169 1.14 3.04 14.10
C ALA A 169 -0.34 2.92 13.74
N VAL A 170 -0.78 1.75 13.28
CA VAL A 170 -2.17 1.47 12.91
C VAL A 170 -2.73 0.37 13.79
N TYR A 171 -3.90 0.64 14.37
CA TYR A 171 -4.63 -0.28 15.22
C TYR A 171 -5.99 -0.59 14.60
N LYS A 172 -6.42 -1.86 14.72
CA LYS A 172 -7.81 -2.26 14.53
C LYS A 172 -8.45 -2.44 15.90
N TRP A 173 -9.55 -1.73 16.15
CA TRP A 173 -10.37 -1.90 17.34
C TRP A 173 -11.70 -2.55 17.00
N GLU A 174 -12.05 -3.60 17.74
CA GLU A 174 -13.35 -4.22 17.73
C GLU A 174 -13.97 -4.00 19.11
N ILE A 175 -15.04 -3.20 19.16
CA ILE A 175 -15.66 -2.72 20.40
C ILE A 175 -17.08 -3.27 20.47
N THR A 176 -17.43 -3.89 21.60
CA THR A 176 -18.75 -4.52 21.80
C THR A 176 -19.58 -3.85 22.89
N GLY A 177 -19.01 -2.87 23.59
CA GLY A 177 -19.64 -2.16 24.69
C GLY A 177 -18.95 -0.84 24.96
N LYS A 178 -18.80 -0.46 26.23
CA LYS A 178 -18.26 0.86 26.59
C LYS A 178 -16.78 0.77 26.89
N VAL A 179 -15.97 1.44 26.08
CA VAL A 179 -14.51 1.55 26.27
C VAL A 179 -14.15 3.01 26.52
N ASN A 180 -13.34 3.26 27.54
CA ASN A 180 -12.77 4.58 27.79
C ASN A 180 -11.35 4.61 27.22
N PHE A 181 -11.07 5.59 26.36
CA PHE A 181 -9.74 5.80 25.80
C PHE A 181 -9.09 7.02 26.43
N GLU A 182 -7.80 6.92 26.71
CA GLU A 182 -6.96 8.06 27.05
C GLU A 182 -6.13 8.46 25.83
N LYS A 183 -5.89 9.76 25.65
CA LYS A 183 -5.05 10.27 24.58
C LYS A 183 -3.59 9.88 24.85
N THR A 184 -3.03 8.98 24.06
CA THR A 184 -1.64 8.50 24.19
C THR A 184 -0.68 9.05 23.13
N ALA A 185 -1.18 9.82 22.16
CA ALA A 185 -0.39 10.44 21.09
C ALA A 185 -0.91 11.85 20.79
N ASP A 186 -0.10 12.67 20.11
CA ASP A 186 -0.46 14.07 19.80
C ASP A 186 -1.79 14.21 19.04
N TYR A 187 -2.10 13.22 18.20
CA TYR A 187 -3.34 13.09 17.46
C TYR A 187 -3.68 11.62 17.18
N SER A 188 -4.91 11.36 16.75
CA SER A 188 -5.35 10.05 16.26
C SER A 188 -6.31 10.25 15.10
N LEU A 189 -6.14 9.48 14.04
CA LEU A 189 -7.06 9.41 12.92
C LEU A 189 -7.92 8.17 13.10
N LEU A 190 -9.25 8.34 13.21
CA LEU A 190 -10.19 7.25 13.46
C LEU A 190 -11.12 7.11 12.27
N SER A 191 -11.21 5.89 11.72
CA SER A 191 -12.15 5.52 10.67
C SER A 191 -13.05 4.41 11.19
N VAL A 192 -14.37 4.68 11.27
CA VAL A 192 -15.36 3.67 11.69
C VAL A 192 -15.76 2.86 10.47
N LEU A 193 -15.35 1.59 10.44
CA LEU A 193 -15.58 0.71 9.28
C LEU A 193 -16.88 -0.09 9.37
N ALA A 194 -17.41 -0.29 10.58
CA ALA A 194 -18.66 -1.01 10.83
C ALA A 194 -19.25 -0.62 12.19
N GLY A 195 -20.57 -0.76 12.33
CA GLY A 195 -21.29 -0.42 13.56
C GLY A 195 -21.64 1.07 13.70
N GLN A 196 -22.03 1.45 14.91
CA GLN A 196 -22.42 2.80 15.30
C GLN A 196 -22.10 3.08 16.78
#